data_AF-B6FWX9-F1
#
_entry.id   AF-B6FWX9-F1
#
_cell.length_a   1.000
_cell.length_b   1.000
_cell.length_c   1.000
_cell.angle_alpha   90.00
_cell.angle_beta   90.00
_cell.angle_gamma   90.00
#
_symmetry.space_group_name_H-M   'P 1'
#
loop_
_entity.id
_entity.type
_entity.pdbx_description
1 polymer ?
#
loop_
_entity_poly.entity_id
_entity_poly.type
_entity_poly.pdbx_seq_one_letter_code
_entity_poly.pdbx_strand_id
1 'polypeptide(L)'
;MNIKMVIQKKDGSKYDITNITESVTTSGDIKQCGRKCEFSTIRSAGFNIANGDMAKFYDEEEEVFRGTVLSIDKNSSSDTFKYTALDEGWRLTKSKGSFNFTNKRADEIASEVLQKNKFVRGDIVKGKTKMSKVFVNKSFYDIIMTAYTEEAKSSKKKYMFAITRQKVYLIEKGVTVLKVGFEEGKNLIDSEYSIDAQNIVDRIVITDSNGNQKEVKDKKELIDVYGVIQEVKEMKDGGLSNDEINEIFKDVDKKCNLKGIGDATCVTGNAVMVKDTVSGLVGKFYIDSDTHTYSNNHHEISLTLNFENIMDEKAEDGKEENADGASGGGILNGKKVKALFTAYYPSNDKLQGGFVAANGERLNPSSNTCAAPPSIPFNTQIQVCGTGTSNDGKVYRVNDRGGKIQVVNGVYHIDLLYPDKKSAYAWGRKYGEIIIGNGTGFSSAGGGNNRAVTLAKSQLGKPYKWGATGPNSFDCSGLIYWVAKQMGKSIPRTSSEQSRYGQSVSKGNLQPGDLVFFGKSKVHHVGMYVGGGQYIHAPQTGDVVKISSLSSRGDFHNARRFL
;
A
#
# COMPACT_ATOMS: atom_id res chain seq x y z
N MET A 1 10.86 -5.81 -27.29
CA MET A 1 9.69 -5.14 -26.71
C MET A 1 9.54 -3.80 -27.40
N ASN A 2 8.35 -3.48 -27.92
CA ASN A 2 8.12 -2.25 -28.67
C ASN A 2 7.28 -1.30 -27.81
N ILE A 3 7.91 -0.63 -26.85
CA ILE A 3 7.21 0.36 -26.02
C ILE A 3 7.34 1.76 -26.62
N LYS A 4 6.37 2.62 -26.35
CA LYS A 4 6.44 4.03 -26.70
C LYS A 4 5.96 4.91 -25.57
N MET A 5 6.73 5.93 -25.23
CA MET A 5 6.37 6.92 -24.22
C MET A 5 6.28 8.31 -24.85
N VAL A 6 5.11 8.95 -24.71
CA VAL A 6 4.85 10.27 -25.30
C VAL A 6 4.41 11.25 -24.21
N ILE A 7 5.05 12.42 -24.19
CA ILE A 7 4.64 13.56 -23.37
C ILE A 7 3.95 14.59 -24.26
N GLN A 8 2.72 14.93 -23.92
CA GLN A 8 1.99 16.02 -24.53
C GLN A 8 1.96 17.22 -23.59
N LYS A 9 2.47 18.36 -24.06
CA LYS A 9 2.49 19.63 -23.33
C LYS A 9 1.12 20.30 -23.35
N LYS A 10 0.95 21.30 -22.48
CA LYS A 10 -0.29 22.09 -22.38
C LYS A 10 -0.65 22.84 -23.66
N ASP A 11 0.34 23.21 -24.47
CA ASP A 11 0.13 23.83 -25.79
C ASP A 11 -0.28 22.83 -26.88
N GLY A 12 -0.36 21.54 -26.55
CA GLY A 12 -0.76 20.47 -27.47
C GLY A 12 0.41 19.79 -28.19
N SER A 13 1.63 20.34 -28.11
CA SER A 13 2.83 19.71 -28.69
C SER A 13 3.09 18.34 -28.07
N LYS A 14 3.56 17.39 -28.88
CA LYS A 14 3.78 15.99 -28.49
C LYS A 14 5.23 15.62 -28.74
N TYR A 15 5.85 15.01 -27.74
CA TYR A 15 7.25 14.58 -27.79
C TYR A 15 7.33 13.09 -27.49
N ASP A 16 7.93 12.34 -28.40
CA ASP A 16 8.35 10.97 -28.14
C ASP A 16 9.60 10.99 -27.27
N ILE A 17 9.50 10.41 -26.08
CA ILE A 17 10.58 10.36 -25.07
C ILE A 17 11.05 8.93 -24.82
N THR A 18 10.71 7.99 -25.71
CA THR A 18 11.00 6.56 -25.54
C THR A 18 12.50 6.33 -25.32
N ASN A 19 13.35 6.98 -26.11
CA ASN A 19 14.81 6.82 -26.05
C ASN A 19 15.46 7.31 -24.74
N ILE A 20 14.73 8.09 -23.95
CA ILE A 20 15.23 8.62 -22.68
C ILE A 20 14.48 8.03 -21.48
N THR A 21 13.54 7.11 -21.70
CA THR A 21 12.74 6.45 -20.67
C THR A 21 13.41 5.15 -20.26
N GLU A 22 13.72 4.98 -18.97
CA GLU A 22 14.40 3.77 -18.47
C GLU A 22 13.44 2.70 -17.95
N SER A 23 12.36 3.15 -17.30
CA SER A 23 11.35 2.26 -16.76
C SER A 23 9.98 2.90 -16.84
N VAL A 24 8.97 2.06 -17.04
CA VAL A 24 7.56 2.42 -16.93
C VAL A 24 6.88 1.36 -16.07
N THR A 25 6.01 1.79 -15.17
CA THR A 25 5.19 0.92 -14.33
C THR A 25 3.75 1.42 -14.38
N THR A 26 2.84 0.61 -14.88
CA THR A 26 1.40 0.91 -14.81
C THR A 26 0.74 0.02 -13.77
N SER A 27 -0.25 0.55 -13.04
CA SER A 27 -0.93 -0.21 -11.99
C SER A 27 -2.39 0.20 -11.83
N GLY A 28 -3.23 -0.74 -11.41
CA GLY A 28 -4.62 -0.55 -11.02
C GLY A 28 -5.02 -1.42 -9.82
N ASP A 29 -6.13 -1.07 -9.18
CA ASP A 29 -6.68 -1.78 -8.02
C ASP A 29 -8.20 -1.60 -7.97
N ILE A 30 -8.96 -2.66 -7.61
CA ILE A 30 -10.43 -2.63 -7.58
C ILE A 30 -11.01 -1.57 -6.63
N LYS A 31 -10.27 -1.16 -5.60
CA LYS A 31 -10.67 -0.14 -4.61
C LYS A 31 -10.39 1.28 -5.10
N GLN A 32 -9.87 1.44 -6.31
CA GLN A 32 -9.56 2.71 -6.93
C GLN A 32 -10.18 2.76 -8.33
N CYS A 33 -10.79 3.88 -8.71
CA CYS A 33 -11.29 4.02 -10.08
C CYS A 33 -10.24 4.43 -11.10
N GLY A 34 -9.06 4.89 -10.65
CA GLY A 34 -8.02 5.40 -11.53
C GLY A 34 -6.79 4.51 -11.57
N ARG A 35 -6.15 4.47 -12.73
CA ARG A 35 -4.84 3.84 -12.92
C ARG A 35 -3.73 4.84 -12.70
N LYS A 36 -2.56 4.31 -12.34
CA LYS A 36 -1.33 5.06 -12.15
C LYS A 36 -0.29 4.59 -13.16
N CYS A 37 0.52 5.54 -13.64
CA CYS A 37 1.73 5.28 -14.42
C CYS A 37 2.90 5.98 -13.74
N GLU A 38 3.88 5.21 -13.31
CA GLU A 38 5.16 5.70 -12.82
C GLU A 38 6.21 5.46 -13.89
N PHE A 39 7.03 6.46 -14.23
CA PHE A 39 8.08 6.28 -15.21
C PHE A 39 9.32 7.10 -14.84
N SER A 40 10.47 6.67 -15.35
CA SER A 40 11.74 7.36 -15.14
C SER A 40 12.41 7.76 -16.44
N THR A 41 13.07 8.92 -16.43
CA THR A 41 13.88 9.38 -17.57
C THR A 41 15.32 9.65 -17.18
N ILE A 42 16.24 9.49 -18.13
CA ILE A 42 17.66 9.81 -17.98
C ILE A 42 17.81 11.32 -17.76
N ARG A 43 18.49 11.72 -16.68
CA ARG A 43 18.70 13.12 -16.30
C ARG A 43 19.53 13.89 -17.34
N SER A 44 20.58 13.26 -17.87
CA SER A 44 21.50 13.89 -18.83
C SER A 44 20.84 14.23 -20.18
N ALA A 45 19.68 13.66 -20.48
CA ALA A 45 18.92 14.00 -21.68
C ALA A 45 18.33 15.43 -21.67
N GLY A 46 18.21 16.05 -20.49
CA GLY A 46 17.81 17.46 -20.37
C GLY A 46 16.37 17.79 -20.77
N PHE A 47 15.53 16.80 -21.10
CA PHE A 47 14.13 17.02 -21.44
C PHE A 47 13.31 17.39 -20.20
N ASN A 48 12.66 18.55 -20.22
CA ASN A 48 11.85 19.00 -19.10
C ASN A 48 10.42 18.47 -19.22
N ILE A 49 9.91 17.82 -18.18
CA ILE A 49 8.51 17.40 -18.03
C ILE A 49 7.96 18.17 -16.83
N ALA A 50 6.80 18.79 -16.98
CA ALA A 50 6.18 19.63 -15.96
C ALA A 50 4.92 18.98 -15.39
N ASN A 51 4.55 19.38 -14.16
CA ASN A 51 3.26 19.01 -13.59
C ASN A 51 2.13 19.57 -14.47
N GLY A 52 1.15 18.71 -14.75
CA GLY A 52 0.06 18.98 -15.67
C GLY A 52 0.34 18.60 -17.13
N ASP A 53 1.56 18.17 -17.49
CA ASP A 53 1.78 17.54 -18.79
C ASP A 53 1.04 16.19 -18.86
N MET A 54 0.64 15.79 -20.07
CA MET A 54 -0.08 14.54 -20.30
C MET A 54 0.90 13.45 -20.72
N ALA A 55 0.98 12.39 -19.94
CA ALA A 55 1.74 11.18 -20.23
C ALA A 55 0.88 10.16 -20.98
N LYS A 56 1.41 9.59 -22.05
CA LYS A 56 0.81 8.49 -22.80
C LYS A 56 1.82 7.39 -22.96
N PHE A 57 1.43 6.19 -22.59
CA PHE A 57 2.26 5.01 -22.69
C PHE A 57 1.58 4.00 -23.60
N TYR A 58 2.37 3.43 -24.51
CA TYR A 58 1.93 2.44 -25.47
C TYR A 58 2.79 1.19 -25.30
N ASP A 59 2.12 0.04 -25.37
CA ASP A 59 2.75 -1.26 -25.56
C ASP A 59 2.37 -1.75 -26.95
N GLU A 60 3.39 -2.01 -27.77
CA GLU A 60 3.28 -2.15 -29.22
C GLU A 60 2.60 -0.92 -29.86
N GLU A 61 1.40 -1.09 -30.40
CA GLU A 61 0.60 0.01 -30.98
C GLU A 61 -0.56 0.44 -30.08
N GLU A 62 -0.79 -0.27 -28.98
CA GLU A 62 -1.95 -0.05 -28.12
C GLU A 62 -1.64 0.94 -27.01
N GLU A 63 -2.55 1.92 -26.83
CA GLU A 63 -2.44 2.90 -25.75
C GLU A 63 -2.90 2.30 -24.44
N VAL A 64 -1.95 1.80 -23.65
CA VAL A 64 -2.21 1.14 -22.37
C VAL A 64 -2.45 2.12 -21.22
N PHE A 65 -1.98 3.37 -21.34
CA PHE A 65 -2.19 4.40 -20.33
C PHE A 65 -2.20 5.81 -20.92
N ARG A 66 -3.09 6.65 -20.37
CA ARG A 66 -3.10 8.10 -20.58
C ARG A 66 -3.49 8.81 -19.29
N GLY A 67 -2.64 9.70 -18.80
CA GLY A 67 -2.89 10.43 -17.56
C GLY A 67 -2.05 11.69 -17.42
N THR A 68 -2.40 12.50 -16.43
CA THR A 68 -1.72 13.77 -16.14
C THR A 68 -0.57 13.53 -15.18
N VAL A 69 0.61 14.09 -15.45
CA VAL A 69 1.76 14.10 -14.53
C VAL A 69 1.44 14.99 -13.33
N LEU A 70 1.45 14.41 -12.13
CA LEU A 70 1.11 15.09 -10.87
C LEU A 70 2.25 15.11 -9.86
N SER A 71 3.20 14.18 -9.97
CA SER A 71 4.40 14.17 -9.13
C SER A 71 5.65 14.09 -9.98
N ILE A 72 6.68 14.80 -9.53
CA ILE A 72 8.02 14.79 -10.11
C ILE A 72 9.02 14.68 -8.96
N ASP A 73 9.73 13.57 -8.89
CA ASP A 73 10.76 13.32 -7.89
C ASP A 73 12.14 13.44 -8.55
N LYS A 74 12.90 14.47 -8.14
CA LYS A 74 14.27 14.72 -8.59
C LYS A 74 15.23 14.50 -7.43
N ASN A 75 16.20 13.61 -7.61
CA ASN A 75 17.22 13.32 -6.62
C ASN A 75 18.60 13.61 -7.22
N SER A 76 19.39 14.47 -6.58
CA SER A 76 20.73 14.85 -7.07
C SER A 76 21.70 13.67 -7.15
N SER A 77 21.50 12.65 -6.31
CA SER A 77 22.27 11.41 -6.29
C SER A 77 21.80 10.35 -7.30
N SER A 78 20.72 10.61 -8.03
CA SER A 78 20.20 9.74 -9.08
C SER A 78 20.54 10.31 -10.46
N ASP A 79 20.85 9.43 -11.41
CA ASP A 79 20.96 9.79 -12.82
C ASP A 79 19.61 9.79 -13.54
N THR A 80 18.53 9.66 -12.79
CA THR A 80 17.16 9.63 -13.31
C THR A 80 16.25 10.62 -12.61
N PHE A 81 15.25 11.09 -13.34
CA PHE A 81 14.07 11.74 -12.79
C PHE A 81 12.91 10.75 -12.77
N LYS A 82 12.06 10.81 -11.74
CA LYS A 82 10.88 9.97 -11.62
C LYS A 82 9.62 10.81 -11.71
N TYR A 83 8.61 10.25 -12.36
CA TYR A 83 7.34 10.91 -12.64
C TYR A 83 6.20 10.00 -12.23
N THR A 84 5.15 10.57 -11.66
CA THR A 84 3.88 9.88 -11.43
C THR A 84 2.79 10.59 -12.21
N ALA A 85 2.16 9.85 -13.12
CA ALA A 85 0.97 10.26 -13.84
C ALA A 85 -0.25 9.45 -13.40
N LEU A 86 -1.40 10.11 -13.24
CA LEU A 86 -2.67 9.48 -12.90
C LEU A 86 -3.71 9.79 -13.98
N ASP A 87 -4.58 8.84 -14.30
CA ASP A 87 -5.72 9.06 -15.20
C ASP A 87 -6.89 9.78 -14.50
N GLU A 88 -7.98 10.08 -15.21
CA GLU A 88 -9.12 10.84 -14.65
C GLU A 88 -9.74 10.29 -13.35
N GLY A 89 -9.48 9.03 -12.97
CA GLY A 89 -9.95 8.46 -11.71
C GLY A 89 -9.43 9.18 -10.46
N TRP A 90 -8.23 9.79 -10.52
CA TRP A 90 -7.75 10.60 -9.38
C TRP A 90 -8.68 11.78 -9.09
N ARG A 91 -9.29 12.35 -10.14
CA ARG A 91 -10.17 13.51 -10.02
C ARG A 91 -11.56 13.09 -9.52
N LEU A 92 -12.05 11.92 -9.93
CA LEU A 92 -13.28 11.32 -9.40
C LEU A 92 -13.22 11.05 -7.90
N THR A 93 -12.08 10.56 -7.40
CA THR A 93 -11.89 10.26 -5.97
C THR A 93 -11.62 11.50 -5.11
N LYS A 94 -10.96 12.52 -5.68
CA LYS A 94 -10.62 13.75 -4.92
C LYS A 94 -11.71 14.80 -4.94
N SER A 95 -12.49 14.90 -6.02
CA SER A 95 -13.57 15.88 -6.12
C SER A 95 -14.82 15.40 -5.39
N LYS A 96 -15.40 16.30 -4.59
CA LYS A 96 -16.59 16.04 -3.78
C LYS A 96 -17.77 16.90 -4.22
N GLY A 97 -18.97 16.42 -3.96
CA GLY A 97 -20.18 17.22 -4.12
C GLY A 97 -21.35 16.66 -3.33
N SER A 98 -22.47 17.36 -3.46
CA SER A 98 -23.73 16.99 -2.82
C SER A 98 -24.82 16.89 -3.88
N PHE A 99 -25.58 15.81 -3.82
CA PHE A 99 -26.62 15.50 -4.79
C PHE A 99 -27.85 14.95 -4.09
N ASN A 100 -29.02 15.30 -4.60
CA ASN A 100 -30.28 14.71 -4.18
C ASN A 100 -30.91 14.06 -5.41
N PHE A 101 -30.93 12.74 -5.44
CA PHE A 101 -31.53 11.98 -6.53
C PHE A 101 -32.86 11.41 -6.08
N THR A 102 -33.86 11.54 -6.93
CA THR A 102 -35.19 10.96 -6.72
C THR A 102 -35.53 10.05 -7.89
N ASN A 103 -35.86 8.79 -7.59
CA ASN A 103 -36.36 7.82 -8.55
C ASN A 103 -35.47 7.65 -9.80
N LYS A 104 -34.15 7.59 -9.60
CA LYS A 104 -33.16 7.45 -10.67
C LYS A 104 -32.47 6.08 -10.65
N ARG A 105 -32.09 5.58 -11.81
CA ARG A 105 -31.23 4.40 -11.93
C ARG A 105 -29.76 4.77 -11.72
N ALA A 106 -28.93 3.76 -11.44
CA ALA A 106 -27.49 3.95 -11.26
C ALA A 106 -26.81 4.62 -12.47
N ASP A 107 -27.19 4.25 -13.70
CA ASP A 107 -26.63 4.84 -14.93
C ASP A 107 -27.02 6.32 -15.11
N GLU A 108 -28.22 6.70 -14.67
CA GLU A 108 -28.72 8.07 -14.75
C GLU A 108 -28.01 8.97 -13.73
N ILE A 109 -27.78 8.43 -12.52
CA ILE A 109 -26.97 9.08 -11.47
C ILE A 109 -25.54 9.29 -11.96
N ALA A 110 -24.89 8.23 -12.47
CA ALA A 110 -23.53 8.32 -13.00
C ALA A 110 -23.41 9.33 -14.12
N SER A 111 -24.34 9.30 -15.07
CA SER A 111 -24.37 10.25 -16.19
C SER A 111 -24.50 11.69 -15.72
N GLU A 112 -25.40 11.97 -14.77
CA GLU A 112 -25.60 13.31 -14.23
C GLU A 112 -24.38 13.82 -13.47
N VAL A 113 -23.80 13.00 -12.59
CA VAL A 113 -22.60 13.37 -11.81
C VAL A 113 -21.44 13.67 -12.75
N LEU A 114 -21.20 12.82 -13.75
CA LEU A 114 -20.10 13.03 -14.70
C LEU A 114 -20.33 14.29 -15.56
N GLN A 115 -21.54 14.48 -16.07
CA GLN A 115 -21.89 15.62 -16.93
C GLN A 115 -21.77 16.96 -16.19
N LYS A 116 -22.39 17.08 -15.00
CA LYS A 116 -22.35 18.31 -14.20
C LYS A 116 -20.94 18.71 -13.81
N ASN A 117 -20.05 17.73 -13.63
CA ASN A 117 -18.66 17.95 -13.22
C ASN A 117 -17.65 17.88 -14.37
N LYS A 118 -18.12 17.95 -15.63
CA LYS A 118 -17.28 18.05 -16.84
C LYS A 118 -16.29 16.89 -16.99
N PHE A 119 -16.71 15.68 -16.64
CA PHE A 119 -16.01 14.46 -17.02
C PHE A 119 -16.47 14.01 -18.41
N VAL A 120 -15.53 13.53 -19.23
CA VAL A 120 -15.89 12.94 -20.51
C VAL A 120 -16.41 11.53 -20.26
N ARG A 121 -17.69 11.32 -20.56
CA ARG A 121 -18.35 10.04 -20.36
C ARG A 121 -18.04 9.08 -21.53
N GLY A 122 -17.73 7.84 -21.18
CA GLY A 122 -17.76 6.67 -22.06
C GLY A 122 -19.07 5.88 -21.89
N ASP A 123 -19.05 4.61 -22.29
CA ASP A 123 -20.20 3.73 -22.08
C ASP A 123 -20.39 3.43 -20.58
N ILE A 124 -21.66 3.43 -20.16
CA ILE A 124 -22.08 3.23 -18.77
C ILE A 124 -23.15 2.14 -18.79
N VAL A 125 -22.92 1.05 -18.06
CA VAL A 125 -23.86 -0.07 -17.98
C VAL A 125 -25.18 0.41 -17.40
N LYS A 126 -26.26 0.18 -18.15
CA LYS A 126 -27.61 0.57 -17.77
C LYS A 126 -28.07 -0.20 -16.53
N GLY A 127 -28.45 0.51 -15.48
CA GLY A 127 -29.09 -0.08 -14.30
C GLY A 127 -30.55 -0.41 -14.58
N LYS A 128 -31.18 -1.16 -13.68
CA LYS A 128 -32.62 -1.49 -13.72
C LYS A 128 -33.34 -0.96 -12.49
N THR A 129 -32.68 -0.96 -11.34
CA THR A 129 -33.27 -0.53 -10.08
C THR A 129 -33.26 0.98 -9.98
N LYS A 130 -34.40 1.56 -9.61
CA LYS A 130 -34.51 2.99 -9.29
C LYS A 130 -34.29 3.20 -7.80
N MET A 131 -33.63 4.28 -7.44
CA MET A 131 -33.38 4.68 -6.07
C MET A 131 -33.60 6.18 -5.87
N SER A 132 -33.88 6.54 -4.63
CA SER A 132 -33.87 7.92 -4.16
C SER A 132 -32.84 8.01 -3.04
N LYS A 133 -31.80 8.85 -3.22
CA LYS A 133 -30.68 8.92 -2.28
C LYS A 133 -30.10 10.33 -2.25
N VAL A 134 -29.75 10.78 -1.06
CA VAL A 134 -29.08 12.06 -0.81
C VAL A 134 -27.64 11.78 -0.49
N PHE A 135 -26.73 12.47 -1.16
CA PHE A 135 -25.30 12.44 -0.91
C PHE A 135 -24.86 13.83 -0.47
N VAL A 136 -24.11 13.91 0.63
CA VAL A 136 -23.59 15.17 1.16
C VAL A 136 -22.08 15.06 1.29
N ASN A 137 -21.34 15.94 0.60
CA ASN A 137 -19.88 16.01 0.70
C ASN A 137 -19.15 14.66 0.45
N LYS A 138 -19.71 13.83 -0.44
CA LYS A 138 -19.13 12.54 -0.86
C LYS A 138 -18.34 12.73 -2.15
N SER A 139 -17.33 11.88 -2.37
CA SER A 139 -16.59 11.94 -3.63
C SER A 139 -17.50 11.52 -4.80
N PHE A 140 -17.22 12.01 -6.01
CA PHE A 140 -18.00 11.59 -7.18
C PHE A 140 -17.88 10.09 -7.43
N TYR A 141 -16.72 9.52 -7.12
CA TYR A 141 -16.53 8.08 -7.10
C TYR A 141 -17.50 7.38 -6.14
N ASP A 142 -17.55 7.80 -4.88
CA ASP A 142 -18.41 7.16 -3.86
C ASP A 142 -19.88 7.29 -4.23
N ILE A 143 -20.32 8.47 -4.68
CA ILE A 143 -21.73 8.70 -5.11
C ILE A 143 -22.15 7.68 -6.17
N ILE A 144 -21.30 7.48 -7.19
CA ILE A 144 -21.60 6.59 -8.31
C ILE A 144 -21.47 5.13 -7.88
N MET A 145 -20.41 4.76 -7.15
CA MET A 145 -20.21 3.39 -6.68
C MET A 145 -21.27 2.96 -5.68
N THR A 146 -21.78 3.84 -4.83
CA THR A 146 -22.93 3.54 -3.97
C THR A 146 -24.16 3.21 -4.82
N ALA A 147 -24.45 3.99 -5.87
CA ALA A 147 -25.56 3.69 -6.75
C ALA A 147 -25.41 2.33 -7.47
N TYR A 148 -24.19 1.98 -7.90
CA TYR A 148 -23.92 0.66 -8.49
C TYR A 148 -23.85 -0.48 -7.47
N THR A 149 -23.57 -0.18 -6.19
CA THR A 149 -23.68 -1.14 -5.09
C THR A 149 -25.15 -1.53 -4.88
N GLU A 150 -26.07 -0.56 -4.93
CA GLU A 150 -27.51 -0.84 -4.86
C GLU A 150 -27.99 -1.67 -6.08
N GLU A 151 -27.51 -1.34 -7.28
CA GLU A 151 -27.82 -2.14 -8.47
C GLU A 151 -27.25 -3.57 -8.37
N ALA A 152 -26.08 -3.75 -7.76
CA ALA A 152 -25.48 -5.07 -7.54
C ALA A 152 -26.32 -5.95 -6.60
N LYS A 153 -26.99 -5.36 -5.60
CA LYS A 153 -27.87 -6.11 -4.67
C LYS A 153 -28.99 -6.84 -5.41
N SER A 154 -29.61 -6.19 -6.40
CA SER A 154 -30.72 -6.74 -7.18
C SER A 154 -30.26 -7.57 -8.38
N SER A 155 -29.25 -7.11 -9.12
CA SER A 155 -28.78 -7.76 -10.34
C SER A 155 -27.86 -8.96 -10.10
N LYS A 156 -27.25 -9.04 -8.90
CA LYS A 156 -26.15 -9.96 -8.56
C LYS A 156 -24.90 -9.82 -9.43
N LYS A 157 -24.85 -8.78 -10.27
CA LYS A 157 -23.69 -8.43 -11.10
C LYS A 157 -22.74 -7.55 -10.31
N LYS A 158 -21.48 -7.52 -10.76
CA LYS A 158 -20.42 -6.70 -10.18
C LYS A 158 -20.02 -5.62 -11.17
N TYR A 159 -19.74 -4.45 -10.66
CA TYR A 159 -19.49 -3.26 -11.47
C TYR A 159 -18.20 -2.58 -11.05
N MET A 160 -17.56 -1.91 -12.00
CA MET A 160 -16.38 -1.10 -11.71
C MET A 160 -16.26 0.07 -12.67
N PHE A 161 -15.51 1.08 -12.25
CA PHE A 161 -15.00 2.10 -13.15
C PHE A 161 -13.91 1.55 -14.05
N ALA A 162 -13.86 2.04 -15.27
CA ALA A 162 -12.70 1.93 -16.14
C ALA A 162 -12.43 3.28 -16.78
N ILE A 163 -11.16 3.67 -16.85
CA ILE A 163 -10.74 4.93 -17.48
C ILE A 163 -9.89 4.59 -18.70
N THR A 164 -10.31 5.07 -19.87
CA THR A 164 -9.56 4.82 -21.11
C THR A 164 -9.58 6.08 -21.96
N ARG A 165 -8.39 6.54 -22.35
CA ARG A 165 -8.22 7.74 -23.20
C ARG A 165 -8.94 8.98 -22.63
N GLN A 166 -8.92 9.17 -21.31
CA GLN A 166 -9.63 10.21 -20.53
C GLN A 166 -11.17 10.12 -20.53
N LYS A 167 -11.75 9.01 -20.98
CA LYS A 167 -13.18 8.74 -20.86
C LYS A 167 -13.45 7.86 -19.65
N VAL A 168 -14.50 8.18 -18.92
CA VAL A 168 -14.98 7.43 -17.75
C VAL A 168 -16.05 6.43 -18.18
N TYR A 169 -15.79 5.15 -17.98
CA TYR A 169 -16.72 4.05 -18.23
C TYR A 169 -17.17 3.43 -16.91
N LEU A 170 -18.38 2.89 -16.91
CA LEU A 170 -18.87 1.99 -15.86
C LEU A 170 -19.21 0.68 -16.54
N ILE A 171 -18.49 -0.38 -16.19
CA ILE A 171 -18.55 -1.69 -16.86
C ILE A 171 -18.95 -2.79 -15.88
N GLU A 172 -19.44 -3.90 -16.42
CA GLU A 172 -19.62 -5.14 -15.67
C GLU A 172 -18.24 -5.80 -15.48
N LYS A 173 -17.90 -6.13 -14.23
CA LYS A 173 -16.60 -6.72 -13.85
C LYS A 173 -16.60 -8.22 -14.06
N GLY A 174 -15.46 -8.78 -14.46
CA GLY A 174 -15.24 -10.23 -14.51
C GLY A 174 -15.91 -10.92 -15.70
N VAL A 175 -16.36 -10.16 -16.72
CA VAL A 175 -16.91 -10.69 -17.97
C VAL A 175 -15.80 -11.21 -18.88
N THR A 176 -14.69 -10.49 -18.96
CA THR A 176 -13.54 -10.85 -19.80
C THR A 176 -12.68 -11.88 -19.11
N VAL A 177 -12.65 -13.10 -19.64
CA VAL A 177 -11.63 -14.11 -19.34
C VAL A 177 -10.57 -14.04 -20.43
N LEU A 178 -9.35 -13.71 -20.05
CA LEU A 178 -8.25 -13.56 -21.01
C LEU A 178 -7.85 -14.91 -21.59
N LYS A 179 -7.46 -14.90 -22.87
CA LYS A 179 -6.89 -16.08 -23.54
C LYS A 179 -5.52 -16.44 -22.98
N VAL A 180 -4.76 -15.42 -22.55
CA VAL A 180 -3.51 -15.63 -21.84
C VAL A 180 -3.82 -16.22 -20.46
N GLY A 181 -3.05 -17.24 -20.10
CA GLY A 181 -3.05 -17.84 -18.78
C GLY A 181 -1.62 -17.98 -18.27
N PHE A 182 -1.47 -18.23 -16.98
CA PHE A 182 -0.17 -18.41 -16.33
C PHE A 182 0.03 -19.88 -15.98
N GLU A 183 1.12 -20.46 -16.47
CA GLU A 183 1.43 -21.87 -16.25
C GLU A 183 2.88 -22.03 -15.76
N GLU A 184 3.03 -22.91 -14.77
CA GLU A 184 4.33 -23.35 -14.27
C GLU A 184 5.26 -23.78 -15.41
N GLY A 185 6.52 -23.32 -15.38
CA GLY A 185 7.51 -23.62 -16.41
C GLY A 185 7.29 -22.90 -17.75
N LYS A 186 6.28 -22.03 -17.88
CA LYS A 186 6.04 -21.17 -19.04
C LYS A 186 6.25 -19.70 -18.71
N ASN A 187 5.18 -18.94 -18.58
CA ASN A 187 5.17 -17.50 -18.34
C ASN A 187 4.94 -17.14 -16.87
N LEU A 188 4.74 -18.13 -15.99
CA LEU A 188 4.68 -17.93 -14.55
C LEU A 188 6.09 -17.88 -13.96
N ILE A 189 6.41 -16.80 -13.24
CA ILE A 189 7.71 -16.61 -12.56
C ILE A 189 7.59 -17.04 -11.10
N ASP A 190 6.51 -16.65 -10.44
CA ASP A 190 6.28 -16.90 -9.01
C ASP A 190 4.78 -16.82 -8.72
N SER A 191 4.32 -17.57 -7.72
CA SER A 191 2.94 -17.55 -7.26
C SER A 191 2.89 -17.90 -5.79
N GLU A 192 2.01 -17.20 -5.08
CA GLU A 192 1.83 -17.35 -3.66
C GLU A 192 0.34 -17.51 -3.37
N TYR A 193 0.01 -18.58 -2.66
CA TYR A 193 -1.29 -18.74 -2.04
C TYR A 193 -1.11 -18.83 -0.53
N SER A 194 -1.79 -17.96 0.21
CA SER A 194 -1.83 -18.01 1.67
C SER A 194 -3.27 -17.96 2.18
N ILE A 195 -3.45 -18.65 3.29
CA ILE A 195 -4.69 -18.75 4.05
C ILE A 195 -4.36 -18.35 5.48
N ASP A 196 -5.04 -17.34 6.02
CA ASP A 196 -4.89 -16.89 7.39
C ASP A 196 -6.26 -16.86 8.08
N ALA A 197 -6.41 -17.68 9.12
CA ALA A 197 -7.63 -17.84 9.90
C ALA A 197 -7.56 -17.16 11.28
N GLN A 198 -6.48 -16.45 11.60
CA GLN A 198 -6.24 -15.95 12.95
C GLN A 198 -7.21 -14.85 13.38
N ASN A 199 -7.80 -14.12 12.42
CA ASN A 199 -8.68 -13.00 12.68
C ASN A 199 -10.16 -13.33 12.44
N ILE A 200 -10.52 -14.61 12.31
CA ILE A 200 -11.90 -15.03 12.10
C ILE A 200 -12.79 -14.51 13.23
N VAL A 201 -14.00 -14.11 12.86
CA VAL A 201 -15.12 -13.89 13.77
C VAL A 201 -16.27 -14.64 13.13
N ASP A 202 -16.68 -15.72 13.75
CA ASP A 202 -17.73 -16.64 13.27
C ASP A 202 -19.03 -16.55 14.06
N ARG A 203 -19.02 -15.85 15.19
CA ARG A 203 -20.19 -15.60 16.02
C ARG A 203 -20.27 -14.14 16.44
N ILE A 204 -21.47 -13.58 16.36
CA ILE A 204 -21.79 -12.26 16.91
C ILE A 204 -22.82 -12.44 18.01
N VAL A 205 -22.49 -12.00 19.21
CA VAL A 205 -23.42 -11.98 20.35
C VAL A 205 -23.88 -10.55 20.57
N ILE A 206 -25.19 -10.31 20.47
CA ILE A 206 -25.80 -9.00 20.68
C ILE A 206 -26.37 -8.97 22.10
N THR A 207 -25.95 -8.00 22.91
CA THR A 207 -26.36 -7.86 24.32
C THR A 207 -27.14 -6.58 24.58
N ASP A 208 -27.95 -6.54 25.63
CA ASP A 208 -28.42 -5.24 26.16
C ASP A 208 -27.30 -4.51 26.92
N SER A 209 -27.61 -3.28 27.37
CA SER A 209 -26.69 -2.42 28.13
C SER A 209 -26.26 -3.00 29.48
N ASN A 210 -26.94 -4.04 29.96
CA ASN A 210 -26.59 -4.75 31.18
C ASN A 210 -25.76 -6.01 30.89
N GLY A 211 -25.41 -6.25 29.62
CA GLY A 211 -24.65 -7.42 29.19
C GLY A 211 -25.48 -8.69 29.02
N ASN A 212 -26.81 -8.63 29.12
CA ASN A 212 -27.63 -9.82 28.88
C ASN A 212 -27.74 -10.10 27.38
N GLN A 213 -27.47 -11.34 26.98
CA GLN A 213 -27.62 -11.78 25.60
C GLN A 213 -29.07 -11.62 25.12
N LYS A 214 -29.24 -11.00 23.96
CA LYS A 214 -30.52 -10.86 23.26
C LYS A 214 -30.56 -11.69 21.99
N GLU A 215 -29.48 -11.68 21.22
CA GLU A 215 -29.43 -12.36 19.93
C GLU A 215 -28.03 -12.94 19.69
N VAL A 216 -27.97 -14.02 18.90
CA VAL A 216 -26.72 -14.64 18.43
C VAL A 216 -26.84 -14.86 16.92
N LYS A 217 -25.80 -14.49 16.19
CA LYS A 217 -25.66 -14.76 14.75
C LYS A 217 -24.40 -15.57 14.52
N ASP A 218 -24.54 -16.68 13.79
CA ASP A 218 -23.48 -17.66 13.60
C ASP A 218 -23.17 -17.90 12.12
N LYS A 219 -21.89 -18.07 11.80
CA LYS A 219 -21.39 -18.69 10.57
C LYS A 219 -21.05 -20.16 10.86
N LYS A 220 -22.07 -21.01 10.82
CA LYS A 220 -21.95 -22.43 11.20
C LYS A 220 -20.82 -23.17 10.47
N GLU A 221 -20.61 -22.86 9.20
CA GLU A 221 -19.56 -23.43 8.36
C GLU A 221 -18.15 -23.18 8.92
N LEU A 222 -17.90 -22.01 9.50
CA LEU A 222 -16.63 -21.69 10.15
C LEU A 222 -16.54 -22.32 11.54
N ILE A 223 -17.66 -22.31 12.29
CA ILE A 223 -17.74 -22.92 13.63
C ILE A 223 -17.41 -24.41 13.59
N ASP A 224 -17.94 -25.12 12.59
CA ASP A 224 -17.72 -26.57 12.43
C ASP A 224 -16.25 -26.90 12.14
N VAL A 225 -15.45 -25.95 11.63
CA VAL A 225 -14.03 -26.13 11.29
C VAL A 225 -13.09 -25.58 12.37
N TYR A 226 -13.35 -24.39 12.88
CA TYR A 226 -12.44 -23.62 13.73
C TYR A 226 -12.90 -23.53 15.20
N GLY A 227 -14.11 -24.02 15.52
CA GLY A 227 -14.75 -23.77 16.81
C GLY A 227 -15.37 -22.38 16.88
N VAL A 228 -15.85 -21.98 18.06
CA VAL A 228 -16.51 -20.68 18.23
C VAL A 228 -15.49 -19.58 18.50
N ILE A 229 -15.42 -18.58 17.63
CA ILE A 229 -14.66 -17.34 17.81
C ILE A 229 -15.64 -16.17 17.69
N GLN A 230 -15.96 -15.56 18.84
CA GLN A 230 -17.06 -14.61 18.95
C GLN A 230 -16.65 -13.17 19.22
N GLU A 231 -17.41 -12.24 18.64
CA GLU A 231 -17.39 -10.81 18.96
C GLU A 231 -18.71 -10.42 19.65
N VAL A 232 -18.64 -9.59 20.69
CA VAL A 232 -19.82 -9.10 21.42
C VAL A 232 -20.11 -7.65 21.02
N LYS A 233 -21.37 -7.35 20.70
CA LYS A 233 -21.84 -5.99 20.42
C LYS A 233 -23.02 -5.63 21.30
N GLU A 234 -22.98 -4.43 21.86
CA GLU A 234 -24.13 -3.87 22.56
C GLU A 234 -25.21 -3.46 21.55
N MET A 235 -26.47 -3.73 21.88
CA MET A 235 -27.63 -3.42 21.07
C MET A 235 -27.78 -1.91 20.92
N LYS A 236 -27.75 -1.42 19.68
CA LYS A 236 -28.06 -0.03 19.35
C LYS A 236 -29.57 0.15 19.14
N ASP A 237 -30.07 1.37 19.29
CA ASP A 237 -31.44 1.72 18.92
C ASP A 237 -31.69 1.37 17.43
N GLY A 238 -32.59 0.41 17.19
CA GLY A 238 -32.88 -0.13 15.85
C GLY A 238 -32.18 -1.44 15.50
N GLY A 239 -31.32 -1.99 16.37
CA GLY A 239 -30.55 -3.20 16.12
C GLY A 239 -29.33 -2.98 15.23
N LEU A 240 -28.58 -4.05 14.94
CA LEU A 240 -27.49 -4.01 13.95
C LEU A 240 -28.05 -4.22 12.55
N SER A 241 -27.64 -3.39 11.60
CA SER A 241 -27.93 -3.61 10.18
C SER A 241 -27.20 -4.84 9.64
N ASN A 242 -27.71 -5.43 8.55
CA ASN A 242 -27.03 -6.55 7.89
C ASN A 242 -25.62 -6.19 7.41
N ASP A 243 -25.40 -4.94 7.01
CA ASP A 243 -24.08 -4.46 6.60
C ASP A 243 -23.11 -4.42 7.79
N GLU A 244 -23.52 -3.88 8.94
CA GLU A 244 -22.72 -3.92 10.17
C GLU A 244 -22.41 -5.35 10.60
N ILE A 245 -23.39 -6.26 10.51
CA ILE A 245 -23.21 -7.69 10.81
C ILE A 245 -22.14 -8.31 9.89
N ASN A 246 -22.21 -8.03 8.59
CA ASN A 246 -21.25 -8.56 7.62
C ASN A 246 -19.84 -7.99 7.81
N GLU A 247 -19.70 -6.74 8.27
CA GLU A 247 -18.40 -6.14 8.60
C GLU A 247 -17.78 -6.72 9.87
N ILE A 248 -18.62 -7.12 10.85
CA ILE A 248 -18.16 -7.73 12.09
C ILE A 248 -17.68 -9.17 11.85
N PHE A 249 -18.44 -9.95 11.07
CA PHE A 249 -17.99 -11.27 10.68
C PHE A 249 -16.68 -11.15 9.89
N LYS A 250 -15.70 -11.96 10.28
CA LYS A 250 -14.42 -12.05 9.58
C LYS A 250 -14.24 -13.47 9.10
N ASP A 251 -14.06 -13.61 7.81
CA ASP A 251 -13.80 -14.89 7.19
C ASP A 251 -12.31 -15.22 7.21
N VAL A 252 -11.96 -16.37 6.65
CA VAL A 252 -10.58 -16.75 6.40
C VAL A 252 -9.97 -15.78 5.36
N ASP A 253 -8.88 -15.12 5.71
CA ASP A 253 -8.13 -14.25 4.81
C ASP A 253 -7.38 -15.10 3.79
N LYS A 254 -7.79 -15.04 2.52
CA LYS A 254 -7.10 -15.70 1.41
C LYS A 254 -6.36 -14.66 0.59
N LYS A 255 -5.06 -14.87 0.35
CA LYS A 255 -4.27 -14.04 -0.57
C LYS A 255 -3.71 -14.89 -1.68
N CYS A 256 -3.95 -14.46 -2.91
CA CYS A 256 -3.38 -15.08 -4.10
C CYS A 256 -2.57 -14.01 -4.82
N ASN A 257 -1.27 -14.21 -4.94
CA ASN A 257 -0.40 -13.33 -5.69
C ASN A 257 0.26 -14.12 -6.82
N LEU A 258 0.49 -13.44 -7.94
CA LEU A 258 1.12 -14.02 -9.11
C LEU A 258 2.13 -13.04 -9.68
N LYS A 259 3.29 -13.55 -10.10
CA LYS A 259 4.24 -12.86 -10.96
C LYS A 259 4.47 -13.64 -12.23
N GLY A 260 4.55 -12.94 -13.34
CA GLY A 260 4.74 -13.58 -14.63
C GLY A 260 5.34 -12.65 -15.68
N ILE A 261 5.64 -13.23 -16.82
CA ILE A 261 6.00 -12.50 -18.03
C ILE A 261 4.72 -11.88 -18.60
N GLY A 262 4.79 -10.59 -18.88
CA GLY A 262 3.62 -9.75 -19.03
C GLY A 262 2.85 -9.89 -20.34
N ASP A 263 1.54 -9.66 -20.21
CA ASP A 263 0.58 -9.36 -21.27
C ASP A 263 -0.16 -8.11 -20.78
N ALA A 264 -0.15 -7.03 -21.56
CA ALA A 264 -0.74 -5.75 -21.17
C ALA A 264 -2.26 -5.80 -20.95
N THR A 265 -2.93 -6.87 -21.38
CA THR A 265 -4.38 -7.07 -21.17
C THR A 265 -4.73 -7.60 -19.78
N CYS A 266 -3.74 -8.07 -19.01
CA CYS A 266 -3.87 -8.55 -17.62
C CYS A 266 -4.13 -7.41 -16.62
N VAL A 267 -5.18 -6.63 -16.85
CA VAL A 267 -5.58 -5.49 -16.02
C VAL A 267 -6.70 -5.84 -15.05
N THR A 268 -6.72 -5.11 -13.94
CA THR A 268 -7.75 -5.15 -12.89
C THR A 268 -9.15 -5.17 -13.49
N GLY A 269 -9.98 -6.09 -13.01
CA GLY A 269 -11.34 -6.30 -13.50
C GLY A 269 -11.51 -7.47 -14.48
N ASN A 270 -10.44 -7.88 -15.16
CA ASN A 270 -10.42 -9.07 -16.00
C ASN A 270 -10.19 -10.34 -15.15
N ALA A 271 -10.32 -11.49 -15.80
CA ALA A 271 -9.99 -12.79 -15.22
C ALA A 271 -8.92 -13.51 -16.06
N VAL A 272 -8.12 -14.34 -15.40
CA VAL A 272 -7.05 -15.16 -16.01
C VAL A 272 -7.18 -16.60 -15.56
N MET A 273 -6.68 -17.52 -16.40
CA MET A 273 -6.48 -18.91 -16.00
C MET A 273 -5.08 -19.06 -15.40
N VAL A 274 -4.98 -19.73 -14.26
CA VAL A 274 -3.70 -20.08 -13.63
C VAL A 274 -3.62 -21.60 -13.53
N LYS A 275 -2.44 -22.15 -13.80
CA LYS A 275 -2.10 -23.56 -13.65
C LYS A 275 -0.73 -23.64 -12.98
N ASP A 276 -0.75 -23.53 -11.66
CA ASP A 276 0.40 -23.76 -10.81
C ASP A 276 0.09 -24.84 -9.79
N THR A 277 0.68 -26.01 -9.99
CA THR A 277 0.45 -27.14 -9.08
C THR A 277 1.23 -27.03 -7.79
N VAL A 278 2.27 -26.17 -7.74
CA VAL A 278 3.12 -25.99 -6.56
C VAL A 278 2.43 -25.13 -5.51
N SER A 279 1.89 -23.96 -5.87
CA SER A 279 1.11 -23.13 -4.94
C SER A 279 -0.34 -23.61 -4.75
N GLY A 280 -0.84 -24.45 -5.67
CA GLY A 280 -2.24 -24.87 -5.71
C GLY A 280 -3.18 -23.88 -6.40
N LEU A 281 -2.66 -22.80 -6.99
CA LEU A 281 -3.44 -21.89 -7.82
C LEU A 281 -3.75 -22.54 -9.17
N VAL A 282 -4.87 -23.28 -9.22
CA VAL A 282 -5.36 -23.94 -10.43
C VAL A 282 -6.80 -23.52 -10.69
N GLY A 283 -7.05 -22.90 -11.86
CA GLY A 283 -8.38 -22.53 -12.30
C GLY A 283 -8.49 -21.07 -12.74
N LYS A 284 -9.71 -20.56 -12.70
CA LYS A 284 -10.04 -19.17 -13.09
C LYS A 284 -9.93 -18.26 -11.88
N PHE A 285 -9.23 -17.15 -12.04
CA PHE A 285 -9.07 -16.13 -11.01
C PHE A 285 -9.40 -14.75 -11.56
N TYR A 286 -9.95 -13.88 -10.71
CA TYR A 286 -10.22 -12.48 -11.02
C TYR A 286 -9.05 -11.61 -10.59
N ILE A 287 -8.69 -10.62 -11.40
CA ILE A 287 -7.61 -9.68 -11.10
C ILE A 287 -8.18 -8.53 -10.28
N ASP A 288 -7.78 -8.49 -9.00
CA ASP A 288 -8.17 -7.43 -8.06
C ASP A 288 -7.18 -6.27 -8.07
N SER A 289 -5.90 -6.55 -8.34
CA SER A 289 -4.91 -5.52 -8.63
C SER A 289 -3.91 -6.01 -9.66
N ASP A 290 -3.37 -5.07 -10.42
CA ASP A 290 -2.34 -5.33 -11.42
C ASP A 290 -1.21 -4.32 -11.30
N THR A 291 0.00 -4.78 -11.61
CA THR A 291 1.18 -3.94 -11.80
C THR A 291 1.98 -4.50 -12.97
N HIS A 292 2.19 -3.69 -14.00
CA HIS A 292 2.99 -4.04 -15.17
C HIS A 292 4.25 -3.19 -15.16
N THR A 293 5.42 -3.83 -15.12
CA THR A 293 6.73 -3.17 -15.12
C THR A 293 7.45 -3.44 -16.43
N TYR A 294 7.83 -2.36 -17.11
CA TYR A 294 8.53 -2.33 -18.39
C TYR A 294 9.92 -1.76 -18.14
N SER A 295 10.96 -2.59 -18.19
CA SER A 295 12.35 -2.12 -18.01
C SER A 295 13.36 -3.09 -18.62
N ASN A 296 14.50 -2.58 -19.10
CA ASN A 296 15.57 -3.40 -19.67
C ASN A 296 15.08 -4.39 -20.75
N ASN A 297 14.12 -3.99 -21.58
CA ASN A 297 13.45 -4.85 -22.58
C ASN A 297 12.65 -6.05 -22.01
N HIS A 298 12.30 -6.03 -20.73
CA HIS A 298 11.46 -7.03 -20.08
C HIS A 298 10.12 -6.42 -19.65
N HIS A 299 9.07 -7.23 -19.78
CA HIS A 299 7.73 -6.99 -19.25
C HIS A 299 7.45 -7.98 -18.15
N GLU A 300 7.42 -7.51 -16.90
CA GLU A 300 7.00 -8.32 -15.77
C GLU A 300 5.65 -7.81 -15.26
N ILE A 301 4.78 -8.73 -14.85
CA ILE A 301 3.54 -8.38 -14.18
C ILE A 301 3.50 -8.96 -12.79
N SER A 302 2.81 -8.25 -11.90
CA SER A 302 2.41 -8.72 -10.58
C SER A 302 0.90 -8.53 -10.46
N LEU A 303 0.19 -9.60 -10.14
CA LEU A 303 -1.27 -9.61 -10.00
C LEU A 303 -1.64 -10.03 -8.58
N THR A 304 -2.57 -9.31 -7.97
CA THR A 304 -3.36 -9.85 -6.85
C THR A 304 -4.63 -10.46 -7.42
N LEU A 305 -4.84 -11.72 -7.09
CA LEU A 305 -5.89 -12.55 -7.62
C LEU A 305 -6.94 -12.87 -6.57
N ASN A 306 -8.16 -13.13 -7.02
CA ASN A 306 -9.28 -13.53 -6.19
C ASN A 306 -10.03 -14.71 -6.82
N PHE A 307 -10.50 -15.62 -5.97
CA PHE A 307 -11.35 -16.74 -6.39
C PHE A 307 -12.73 -16.24 -6.82
N GLU A 308 -13.20 -15.18 -6.17
CA GLU A 308 -14.53 -14.64 -6.38
C GLU A 308 -14.48 -13.31 -7.12
N ASN A 309 -15.51 -13.07 -7.91
CA ASN A 309 -15.69 -11.78 -8.54
C ASN A 309 -16.25 -10.81 -7.51
N ILE A 310 -15.37 -10.01 -6.89
CA ILE A 310 -15.77 -8.97 -5.93
C ILE A 310 -15.72 -7.58 -6.57
N MET A 311 -16.41 -6.60 -5.99
CA MET A 311 -16.33 -5.18 -6.37
C MET A 311 -16.08 -4.31 -5.14
N ASP A 312 -15.70 -3.05 -5.35
CA ASP A 312 -15.64 -2.06 -4.27
C ASP A 312 -17.05 -1.59 -3.92
N GLU A 313 -17.68 -2.33 -3.01
CA GLU A 313 -19.01 -2.01 -2.47
C GLU A 313 -18.92 -0.83 -1.49
N LYS A 314 -19.87 0.10 -1.58
CA LYS A 314 -19.98 1.26 -0.69
C LYS A 314 -21.18 1.10 0.24
N ALA A 315 -20.95 1.31 1.53
CA ALA A 315 -21.99 1.23 2.56
C ALA A 315 -23.14 2.22 2.32
N GLU A 316 -24.31 1.91 2.89
CA GLU A 316 -25.44 2.82 2.94
C GLU A 316 -25.19 3.97 3.92
N ASP A 317 -25.07 5.20 3.42
CA ASP A 317 -25.15 6.38 4.27
C ASP A 317 -26.58 6.52 4.82
N GLY A 318 -26.81 6.04 6.04
CA GLY A 318 -27.80 6.64 6.94
C GLY A 318 -27.43 8.11 7.16
N LYS A 319 -28.42 9.00 7.32
CA LYS A 319 -28.22 10.46 7.48
C LYS A 319 -27.03 10.76 8.41
N GLU A 320 -25.90 11.16 7.84
CA GLU A 320 -24.72 11.59 8.60
C GLU A 320 -25.05 12.92 9.28
N GLU A 321 -25.18 12.88 10.61
CA GLU A 321 -24.94 14.04 11.45
C GLU A 321 -23.47 14.46 11.36
N ASN A 322 -23.24 15.75 11.62
CA ASN A 322 -22.00 16.48 11.39
C ASN A 322 -20.72 15.73 11.80
N ALA A 323 -19.70 15.94 10.98
CA ALA A 323 -18.31 15.52 11.19
C ALA A 323 -17.82 15.81 12.61
N ASP A 324 -17.40 14.76 13.33
CA ASP A 324 -16.16 14.69 14.12
C ASP A 324 -16.09 13.33 14.83
N GLY A 325 -14.95 12.64 14.73
CA GLY A 325 -14.67 11.44 15.52
C GLY A 325 -14.43 10.16 14.73
N ALA A 326 -13.38 10.11 13.92
CA ALA A 326 -12.82 8.82 13.49
C ALA A 326 -12.05 8.18 14.66
N SER A 327 -12.77 7.62 15.62
CA SER A 327 -12.25 6.63 16.56
C SER A 327 -12.50 5.24 15.97
N GLY A 328 -11.51 4.72 15.25
CA GLY A 328 -11.52 3.34 14.76
C GLY A 328 -10.10 2.82 14.71
N GLY A 329 -9.79 1.79 15.51
CA GLY A 329 -8.47 1.19 15.71
C GLY A 329 -7.94 0.40 14.50
N GLY A 330 -7.99 0.98 13.31
CA GLY A 330 -7.28 0.49 12.13
C GLY A 330 -5.84 1.03 12.11
N ILE A 331 -4.88 0.21 11.68
CA ILE A 331 -3.50 0.66 11.50
C ILE A 331 -3.45 1.68 10.33
N LEU A 332 -2.89 2.87 10.57
CA LEU A 332 -2.65 3.86 9.52
C LEU A 332 -1.57 3.36 8.55
N ASN A 333 -1.67 3.78 7.29
CA ASN A 333 -0.58 3.69 6.33
C ASN A 333 0.28 4.91 6.48
N GLY A 334 1.50 4.68 6.89
CA GLY A 334 2.42 5.77 7.07
C GLY A 334 3.82 5.32 7.34
N LYS A 335 4.73 6.29 7.32
CA LYS A 335 6.10 6.06 7.74
C LYS A 335 6.11 5.82 9.24
N LYS A 336 6.56 4.62 9.67
CA LYS A 336 6.82 4.33 11.08
C LYS A 336 8.16 4.96 11.48
N VAL A 337 8.15 5.80 12.50
CA VAL A 337 9.36 6.45 13.04
C VAL A 337 9.34 6.45 14.56
N LYS A 338 10.52 6.62 15.18
CA LYS A 338 10.62 6.76 16.63
C LYS A 338 9.97 8.06 17.06
N ALA A 339 9.20 8.02 18.14
CA ALA A 339 8.53 9.18 18.67
C ALA A 339 8.70 9.32 20.19
N LEU A 340 8.73 10.58 20.62
CA LEU A 340 8.54 10.97 22.01
C LEU A 340 7.19 11.68 22.10
N PHE A 341 6.27 11.09 22.82
CA PHE A 341 4.95 11.66 23.08
C PHE A 341 4.98 12.44 24.40
N THR A 342 4.45 13.66 24.36
CA THR A 342 4.05 14.41 25.56
C THR A 342 2.57 14.78 25.45
N ALA A 343 2.00 15.41 26.47
CA ALA A 343 0.60 15.84 26.47
C ALA A 343 0.50 17.31 26.86
N TYR A 344 -0.48 18.00 26.28
CA TYR A 344 -0.81 19.38 26.60
C TYR A 344 -2.33 19.55 26.66
N TYR A 345 -2.80 20.64 27.25
CA TYR A 345 -4.22 20.98 27.35
C TYR A 345 -4.40 22.49 27.07
N PRO A 346 -5.56 22.94 26.56
CA PRO A 346 -5.76 24.37 26.27
C PRO A 346 -5.72 25.19 27.57
N SER A 347 -4.74 26.09 27.72
CA SER A 347 -4.60 26.92 28.93
C SER A 347 -3.97 28.29 28.64
N ASN A 348 -4.20 29.26 29.53
CA ASN A 348 -3.77 30.65 29.38
C ASN A 348 -2.36 30.94 29.96
N ASP A 349 -1.55 29.91 30.24
CA ASP A 349 -0.28 30.09 30.93
C ASP A 349 0.95 29.98 30.01
N LYS A 350 2.03 30.69 30.36
CA LYS A 350 3.22 30.93 29.51
C LYS A 350 4.05 29.66 29.19
N LEU A 351 3.62 28.50 29.66
CA LEU A 351 4.21 27.20 29.39
C LEU A 351 3.15 26.27 28.77
N GLN A 352 3.10 26.29 27.42
CA GLN A 352 2.57 25.27 26.49
C GLN A 352 1.05 25.28 26.20
N GLY A 353 0.71 25.68 24.96
CA GLY A 353 -0.56 25.42 24.26
C GLY A 353 -1.55 26.58 24.25
N GLY A 354 -1.58 27.40 23.20
CA GLY A 354 -2.64 28.40 23.01
C GLY A 354 -4.02 27.74 22.79
N PHE A 355 -5.12 28.49 22.95
CA PHE A 355 -6.49 27.97 22.75
C PHE A 355 -6.86 27.69 21.28
N VAL A 356 -5.94 27.96 20.36
CA VAL A 356 -6.21 28.09 18.93
C VAL A 356 -5.19 27.26 18.14
N ALA A 357 -5.69 26.45 17.21
CA ALA A 357 -4.94 25.67 16.24
C ALA A 357 -4.16 26.58 15.26
N ALA A 358 -3.23 26.00 14.50
CA ALA A 358 -2.39 26.79 13.59
C ALA A 358 -3.16 27.43 12.41
N ASN A 359 -4.40 26.99 12.18
CA ASN A 359 -5.33 27.57 11.20
C ASN A 359 -6.24 28.67 11.77
N GLY A 360 -6.10 29.04 13.06
CA GLY A 360 -6.92 30.07 13.69
C GLY A 360 -8.23 29.57 14.34
N GLU A 361 -8.52 28.25 14.29
CA GLU A 361 -9.71 27.66 14.90
C GLU A 361 -9.48 27.26 16.36
N ARG A 362 -10.52 27.25 17.20
CA ARG A 362 -10.40 26.83 18.59
C ARG A 362 -10.04 25.34 18.67
N LEU A 363 -9.02 24.99 19.47
CA LEU A 363 -8.66 23.60 19.70
C LEU A 363 -9.85 22.85 20.34
N ASN A 364 -10.22 21.71 19.76
CA ASN A 364 -11.24 20.80 20.28
C ASN A 364 -10.56 19.57 20.91
N PRO A 365 -10.50 19.45 22.24
CA PRO A 365 -9.88 18.30 22.90
C PRO A 365 -10.58 16.96 22.64
N SER A 366 -11.82 16.99 22.14
CA SER A 366 -12.59 15.79 21.81
C SER A 366 -12.24 15.21 20.44
N SER A 367 -11.45 15.90 19.60
CA SER A 367 -11.23 15.53 18.19
C SER A 367 -9.93 14.74 17.91
N ASN A 368 -9.29 14.14 18.94
CA ASN A 368 -7.96 13.51 18.84
C ASN A 368 -6.96 14.39 18.06
N THR A 369 -6.73 15.60 18.55
CA THR A 369 -5.79 16.54 17.92
C THR A 369 -4.39 16.41 18.54
N CYS A 370 -3.35 16.70 17.76
CA CYS A 370 -1.98 16.78 18.25
C CYS A 370 -1.21 17.95 17.62
N ALA A 371 -0.12 18.34 18.30
CA ALA A 371 0.90 19.22 17.78
C ALA A 371 2.12 18.41 17.32
N ALA A 372 2.69 18.76 16.16
CA ALA A 372 3.77 17.99 15.53
C ALA A 372 4.82 18.89 14.83
N PRO A 373 6.04 18.38 14.56
CA PRO A 373 7.10 19.16 13.93
C PRO A 373 6.70 19.66 12.53
N PRO A 374 7.29 20.77 12.04
CA PRO A 374 6.99 21.31 10.69
C PRO A 374 7.17 20.31 9.54
N SER A 375 8.03 19.31 9.71
CA SER A 375 8.27 18.25 8.73
C SER A 375 7.09 17.29 8.53
N ILE A 376 6.11 17.27 9.43
CA ILE A 376 4.84 16.55 9.25
C ILE A 376 3.80 17.54 8.71
N PRO A 377 3.21 17.37 7.52
CA PRO A 377 2.24 18.32 6.98
C PRO A 377 0.99 18.51 7.86
N PHE A 378 0.35 19.67 7.75
CA PHE A 378 -0.89 19.98 8.48
C PHE A 378 -2.02 19.04 8.00
N ASN A 379 -3.00 18.73 8.86
CA ASN A 379 -4.07 17.74 8.63
C ASN A 379 -3.63 16.28 8.43
N THR A 380 -2.34 15.97 8.51
CA THR A 380 -1.83 14.59 8.45
C THR A 380 -2.37 13.79 9.64
N GLN A 381 -2.83 12.57 9.39
CA GLN A 381 -3.14 11.62 10.45
C GLN A 381 -1.88 10.93 10.94
N ILE A 382 -1.83 10.72 12.25
CA ILE A 382 -0.76 10.00 12.91
C ILE A 382 -1.33 8.94 13.85
N GLN A 383 -0.61 7.84 14.05
CA GLN A 383 -1.04 6.80 14.98
C GLN A 383 0.02 6.56 16.04
N VAL A 384 -0.40 6.54 17.30
CA VAL A 384 0.47 6.24 18.45
C VAL A 384 0.70 4.74 18.51
N CYS A 385 1.95 4.31 18.70
CA CYS A 385 2.32 2.90 18.78
C CYS A 385 3.40 2.67 19.85
N GLY A 386 3.35 1.51 20.53
CA GLY A 386 4.45 1.03 21.37
C GLY A 386 4.76 1.91 22.58
N THR A 387 3.76 2.66 23.08
CA THR A 387 3.88 3.43 24.33
C THR A 387 3.52 2.62 25.56
N GLY A 388 2.85 1.46 25.39
CA GLY A 388 2.38 0.59 26.46
C GLY A 388 1.13 1.14 27.17
N THR A 389 0.29 1.87 26.44
CA THR A 389 -0.84 2.61 27.02
C THR A 389 -2.12 2.41 26.21
N SER A 390 -3.24 2.89 26.74
CA SER A 390 -4.54 2.89 26.04
C SER A 390 -4.61 3.83 24.83
N ASN A 391 -3.55 4.60 24.52
CA ASN A 391 -3.51 5.37 23.27
C ASN A 391 -2.80 4.62 22.14
N ASP A 392 -2.16 3.48 22.39
CA ASP A 392 -1.62 2.67 21.30
C ASP A 392 -2.76 2.26 20.35
N GLY A 393 -2.55 2.50 19.06
CA GLY A 393 -3.56 2.30 18.01
C GLY A 393 -4.50 3.51 17.79
N LYS A 394 -4.51 4.53 18.66
CA LYS A 394 -5.33 5.73 18.43
C LYS A 394 -4.74 6.62 17.34
N VAL A 395 -5.63 7.14 16.49
CA VAL A 395 -5.32 8.06 15.41
C VAL A 395 -5.56 9.50 15.86
N TYR A 396 -4.55 10.34 15.69
CA TYR A 396 -4.62 11.79 15.93
C TYR A 396 -4.44 12.56 14.63
N ARG A 397 -4.98 13.78 14.57
CA ARG A 397 -4.78 14.71 13.45
C ARG A 397 -3.85 15.85 13.83
N VAL A 398 -2.89 16.18 12.96
CA VAL A 398 -1.95 17.29 13.15
C VAL A 398 -2.64 18.62 12.80
N ASN A 399 -3.23 19.26 13.81
CA ASN A 399 -3.91 20.55 13.67
C ASN A 399 -3.22 21.67 14.46
N ASP A 400 -2.14 21.36 15.17
CA ASP A 400 -1.35 22.33 15.92
C ASP A 400 0.14 22.21 15.55
N ARG A 401 0.85 23.33 15.67
CA ARG A 401 2.27 23.47 15.34
C ARG A 401 3.13 23.80 16.55
N GLY A 402 2.57 23.78 17.77
CA GLY A 402 3.25 23.88 19.07
C GLY A 402 4.65 24.46 18.99
N GLY A 403 4.82 25.76 19.26
CA GLY A 403 5.89 26.64 18.74
C GLY A 403 7.37 26.24 18.91
N LYS A 404 7.70 25.05 19.41
CA LYS A 404 9.07 24.48 19.48
C LYS A 404 9.13 22.94 19.25
N ILE A 405 8.13 22.31 18.65
CA ILE A 405 8.16 20.86 18.42
C ILE A 405 9.11 20.53 17.25
N GLN A 406 10.10 19.67 17.50
CA GLN A 406 11.18 19.34 16.57
C GLN A 406 11.41 17.83 16.45
N VAL A 407 12.17 17.44 15.43
CA VAL A 407 12.78 16.10 15.34
C VAL A 407 14.18 16.18 15.92
N VAL A 408 14.46 15.44 17.00
CA VAL A 408 15.76 15.45 17.69
C VAL A 408 16.39 14.07 17.58
N ASN A 409 17.58 13.97 16.97
CA ASN A 409 18.30 12.70 16.76
C ASN A 409 17.44 11.59 16.12
N GLY A 410 16.57 11.97 15.17
CA GLY A 410 15.66 11.03 14.49
C GLY A 410 14.43 10.61 15.30
N VAL A 411 14.20 11.22 16.47
CA VAL A 411 13.00 11.03 17.30
C VAL A 411 12.04 12.19 17.06
N TYR A 412 10.82 11.90 16.63
CA TYR A 412 9.77 12.89 16.39
C TYR A 412 9.08 13.22 17.71
N HIS A 413 9.12 14.48 18.14
CA HIS A 413 8.37 14.90 19.31
C HIS A 413 6.93 15.21 18.91
N ILE A 414 5.96 14.72 19.67
CA ILE A 414 4.53 14.85 19.39
C ILE A 414 3.81 15.17 20.69
N ASP A 415 3.04 16.25 20.70
CA ASP A 415 2.26 16.63 21.88
C ASP A 415 0.79 16.31 21.62
N LEU A 416 0.22 15.41 22.42
CA LEU A 416 -1.17 14.98 22.32
C LEU A 416 -2.07 15.95 23.10
N LEU A 417 -3.15 16.42 22.46
CA LEU A 417 -4.11 17.29 23.12
C LEU A 417 -4.97 16.47 24.08
N TYR A 418 -5.05 16.91 25.33
CA TYR A 418 -5.89 16.33 26.38
C TYR A 418 -6.99 17.32 26.81
N PRO A 419 -8.14 16.81 27.30
CA PRO A 419 -9.27 17.63 27.68
C PRO A 419 -9.03 18.50 28.91
N ASP A 420 -8.15 18.07 29.81
CA ASP A 420 -7.91 18.75 31.07
C ASP A 420 -6.48 18.58 31.60
N LYS A 421 -6.12 19.49 32.51
CA LYS A 421 -4.82 19.56 33.17
C LYS A 421 -4.43 18.27 33.90
N LYS A 422 -5.38 17.64 34.60
CA LYS A 422 -5.13 16.44 35.41
C LYS A 422 -4.77 15.26 34.52
N SER A 423 -5.51 15.06 33.43
CA SER A 423 -5.29 13.98 32.47
C SER A 423 -3.98 14.17 31.68
N ALA A 424 -3.64 15.42 31.30
CA ALA A 424 -2.37 15.72 30.64
C ALA A 424 -1.15 15.43 31.53
N TYR A 425 -1.18 15.82 32.81
CA TYR A 425 -0.08 15.52 33.73
C TYR A 425 0.04 14.04 34.06
N ALA A 426 -1.08 13.34 34.20
CA ALA A 426 -1.08 11.89 34.44
C ALA A 426 -0.44 11.13 33.27
N TRP A 427 -0.59 11.63 32.05
CA TRP A 427 0.02 11.03 30.86
C TRP A 427 1.55 11.12 30.85
N GLY A 428 2.11 12.30 31.10
CA GLY A 428 3.54 12.54 31.13
C GLY A 428 4.25 12.29 29.79
N ARG A 429 5.56 11.99 29.85
CA ARG A 429 6.39 11.69 28.67
C ARG A 429 6.42 10.19 28.40
N LYS A 430 6.23 9.76 27.16
CA LYS A 430 6.25 8.36 26.73
C LYS A 430 7.07 8.18 25.45
N TYR A 431 7.95 7.19 25.43
CA TYR A 431 8.65 6.80 24.20
C TYR A 431 7.87 5.69 23.51
N GLY A 432 7.89 5.73 22.18
CA GLY A 432 7.29 4.71 21.34
C GLY A 432 7.61 4.95 19.87
N GLU A 433 6.66 4.60 19.03
CA GLU A 433 6.71 4.81 17.60
C GLU A 433 5.45 5.55 17.14
N ILE A 434 5.56 6.23 16.02
CA ILE A 434 4.45 6.91 15.37
C ILE A 434 4.37 6.46 13.92
N ILE A 435 3.16 6.25 13.42
CA ILE A 435 2.89 6.05 11.99
C ILE A 435 2.35 7.36 11.43
N ILE A 436 2.95 7.89 10.35
CA ILE A 436 2.57 9.18 9.75
C ILE A 436 1.97 8.98 8.34
N GLY A 437 0.66 9.18 8.15
CA GLY A 437 -0.01 9.11 6.83
C GLY A 437 -1.54 8.94 6.89
N ASN A 438 -2.22 8.80 5.74
CA ASN A 438 -3.68 9.07 5.56
C ASN A 438 -4.52 7.93 4.87
N GLY A 439 -4.44 6.65 5.27
CA GLY A 439 -5.29 5.56 4.68
C GLY A 439 -4.85 4.14 5.05
N THR A 440 -5.56 3.06 4.64
CA THR A 440 -5.42 1.63 5.06
C THR A 440 -4.58 0.74 4.13
N GLY A 441 -3.77 -0.19 4.68
CA GLY A 441 -2.74 -0.95 3.93
C GLY A 441 -1.29 -0.80 4.44
N PHE A 442 -0.97 -1.42 5.57
CA PHE A 442 0.39 -1.59 6.09
C PHE A 442 1.31 -2.14 4.97
N SER A 443 2.08 -1.27 4.35
CA SER A 443 3.30 -1.63 3.63
C SER A 443 4.45 -1.26 4.56
N SER A 444 5.07 -2.26 5.15
CA SER A 444 6.28 -2.09 5.94
C SER A 444 7.30 -1.28 5.14
N ALA A 445 7.46 0.00 5.49
CA ALA A 445 8.60 0.81 5.10
C ALA A 445 9.83 0.31 5.85
N GLY A 446 10.22 -0.92 5.54
CA GLY A 446 11.44 -1.62 5.90
C GLY A 446 11.92 -2.56 4.79
N GLY A 447 11.21 -2.60 3.65
CA GLY A 447 11.62 -3.29 2.43
C GLY A 447 11.36 -2.38 1.24
N GLY A 448 12.27 -1.43 0.99
CA GLY A 448 12.45 -1.04 -0.41
C GLY A 448 12.73 -2.31 -1.20
N ASN A 449 12.26 -2.38 -2.45
CA ASN A 449 12.64 -3.39 -3.44
C ASN A 449 14.16 -3.41 -3.59
N ASN A 450 14.86 -3.93 -2.60
CA ASN A 450 16.28 -4.13 -2.66
C ASN A 450 16.45 -5.41 -3.46
N ARG A 451 16.59 -5.21 -4.78
CA ARG A 451 16.81 -6.27 -5.75
C ARG A 451 17.91 -7.23 -5.29
N ALA A 452 18.94 -6.76 -4.56
CA ALA A 452 19.97 -7.62 -3.99
C ALA A 452 19.43 -8.56 -2.92
N VAL A 453 18.57 -8.06 -2.02
CA VAL A 453 17.89 -8.88 -1.00
C VAL A 453 16.93 -9.88 -1.66
N THR A 454 16.17 -9.47 -2.68
CA THR A 454 15.29 -10.37 -3.43
C THR A 454 16.08 -11.50 -4.10
N LEU A 455 17.18 -11.16 -4.78
CA LEU A 455 18.08 -12.12 -5.41
C LEU A 455 18.75 -13.04 -4.39
N ALA A 456 19.14 -12.54 -3.22
CA ALA A 456 19.69 -13.37 -2.17
C ALA A 456 18.63 -14.32 -1.61
N LYS A 457 17.40 -13.84 -1.38
CA LYS A 457 16.28 -14.64 -0.87
C LYS A 457 15.86 -15.75 -1.85
N SER A 458 15.96 -15.53 -3.16
CA SER A 458 15.68 -16.59 -4.15
C SER A 458 16.69 -17.74 -4.11
N GLN A 459 17.76 -17.64 -3.33
CA GLN A 459 18.73 -18.71 -3.12
C GLN A 459 18.52 -19.46 -1.80
N LEU A 460 17.50 -19.14 -1.01
CA LEU A 460 17.18 -19.83 0.24
C LEU A 460 17.06 -21.35 0.04
N GLY A 461 17.57 -22.11 1.00
CA GLY A 461 17.55 -23.58 0.98
C GLY A 461 18.64 -24.22 0.11
N LYS A 462 19.38 -23.46 -0.70
CA LYS A 462 20.47 -24.03 -1.52
C LYS A 462 21.68 -24.44 -0.68
N PRO A 463 22.34 -25.56 -1.01
CA PRO A 463 23.41 -26.11 -0.20
C PRO A 463 24.65 -25.21 -0.18
N TYR A 464 25.33 -25.19 0.96
CA TYR A 464 26.66 -24.60 1.06
C TYR A 464 27.70 -25.48 0.37
N LYS A 465 28.60 -24.84 -0.40
CA LYS A 465 29.81 -25.49 -0.94
C LYS A 465 30.97 -24.50 -0.95
N TRP A 466 32.06 -24.85 -0.28
CA TRP A 466 33.27 -24.01 -0.25
C TRP A 466 33.75 -23.67 -1.67
N GLY A 467 34.00 -22.39 -1.94
CA GLY A 467 34.43 -21.90 -3.25
C GLY A 467 33.30 -21.70 -4.28
N ALA A 468 32.06 -22.09 -3.99
CA ALA A 468 30.97 -22.02 -4.96
C ALA A 468 30.35 -20.61 -5.11
N THR A 469 30.02 -20.23 -6.35
CA THR A 469 29.45 -18.92 -6.74
C THR A 469 28.06 -19.04 -7.39
N GLY A 470 27.36 -20.15 -7.18
CA GLY A 470 26.03 -20.39 -7.72
C GLY A 470 25.97 -20.98 -9.14
N PRO A 471 24.75 -21.17 -9.69
CA PRO A 471 23.48 -20.91 -9.04
C PRO A 471 23.00 -22.06 -8.13
N ASN A 472 23.64 -23.23 -8.14
CA ASN A 472 23.12 -24.42 -7.44
C ASN A 472 23.65 -24.60 -6.00
N SER A 473 24.77 -23.95 -5.66
CA SER A 473 25.39 -23.99 -4.33
C SER A 473 26.25 -22.76 -4.11
N PHE A 474 26.47 -22.36 -2.85
CA PHE A 474 27.18 -21.13 -2.52
C PHE A 474 28.14 -21.28 -1.34
N ASP A 475 29.26 -20.53 -1.34
CA ASP A 475 29.88 -20.11 -0.09
C ASP A 475 29.41 -18.71 0.32
N CYS A 476 29.79 -18.25 1.52
CA CYS A 476 29.31 -17.00 2.08
C CYS A 476 29.53 -15.80 1.14
N SER A 477 30.74 -15.66 0.61
CA SER A 477 31.11 -14.59 -0.33
C SER A 477 30.64 -14.85 -1.76
N GLY A 478 30.44 -16.11 -2.13
CA GLY A 478 29.95 -16.56 -3.42
C GLY A 478 28.47 -16.27 -3.62
N LEU A 479 27.66 -16.31 -2.56
CA LEU A 479 26.28 -15.83 -2.57
C LEU A 479 26.22 -14.35 -2.92
N ILE A 480 27.04 -13.52 -2.26
CA ILE A 480 27.08 -12.08 -2.52
C ILE A 480 27.62 -11.78 -3.92
N TYR A 481 28.66 -12.50 -4.33
CA TYR A 481 29.24 -12.39 -5.67
C TYR A 481 28.21 -12.70 -6.77
N TRP A 482 27.41 -13.75 -6.59
CA TRP A 482 26.33 -14.10 -7.52
C TRP A 482 25.25 -13.01 -7.55
N VAL A 483 24.80 -12.54 -6.39
CA VAL A 483 23.79 -11.46 -6.30
C VAL A 483 24.27 -10.20 -7.03
N ALA A 484 25.51 -9.78 -6.80
CA ALA A 484 26.10 -8.63 -7.50
C ALA A 484 26.15 -8.86 -9.02
N LYS A 485 26.51 -10.07 -9.47
CA LYS A 485 26.55 -10.43 -10.89
C LYS A 485 25.16 -10.36 -11.55
N GLN A 486 24.11 -10.83 -10.89
CA GLN A 486 22.72 -10.71 -11.38
C GLN A 486 22.22 -9.25 -11.45
N MET A 487 22.91 -8.35 -10.75
CA MET A 487 22.68 -6.91 -10.80
C MET A 487 23.63 -6.18 -11.76
N GLY A 488 24.44 -6.90 -12.54
CA GLY A 488 25.40 -6.32 -13.46
C GLY A 488 26.61 -5.65 -12.79
N LYS A 489 26.87 -5.92 -11.50
CA LYS A 489 28.00 -5.35 -10.75
C LYS A 489 29.12 -6.37 -10.59
N SER A 490 30.36 -5.89 -10.67
CA SER A 490 31.56 -6.67 -10.35
C SER A 490 32.06 -6.32 -8.95
N ILE A 491 32.21 -7.33 -8.10
CA ILE A 491 32.74 -7.17 -6.73
C ILE A 491 33.86 -8.19 -6.49
N PRO A 492 34.74 -7.97 -5.50
CA PRO A 492 35.75 -8.96 -5.14
C PRO A 492 35.14 -10.32 -4.74
N ARG A 493 35.88 -11.40 -5.00
CA ARG A 493 35.37 -12.77 -4.80
C ARG A 493 35.36 -13.20 -3.33
N THR A 494 36.30 -12.70 -2.52
CA THR A 494 36.48 -13.17 -1.14
C THR A 494 35.83 -12.23 -0.12
N SER A 495 35.35 -12.78 1.01
CA SER A 495 34.74 -11.99 2.09
C SER A 495 35.72 -10.95 2.67
N SER A 496 37.01 -11.28 2.75
CA SER A 496 38.06 -10.37 3.21
C SER A 496 38.21 -9.15 2.30
N GLU A 497 38.19 -9.32 0.97
CA GLU A 497 38.26 -8.20 0.03
C GLU A 497 36.94 -7.42 -0.02
N GLN A 498 35.80 -8.12 -0.01
CA GLN A 498 34.47 -7.50 0.05
C GLN A 498 34.31 -6.59 1.28
N SER A 499 34.92 -6.95 2.41
CA SER A 499 34.90 -6.13 3.64
C SER A 499 35.57 -4.76 3.53
N ARG A 500 36.29 -4.52 2.42
CA ARG A 500 36.98 -3.27 2.10
C ARG A 500 36.38 -2.57 0.87
N TYR A 501 35.41 -3.19 0.22
CA TYR A 501 34.78 -2.71 -1.01
C TYR A 501 33.50 -1.92 -0.70
N GLY A 502 33.29 -0.79 -1.40
CA GLY A 502 32.12 0.08 -1.21
C GLY A 502 32.19 1.00 0.00
N GLN A 503 31.07 1.65 0.32
CA GLN A 503 30.96 2.65 1.39
C GLN A 503 30.88 1.97 2.77
N SER A 504 31.60 2.49 3.76
CA SER A 504 31.50 2.01 5.15
C SER A 504 30.14 2.39 5.77
N VAL A 505 29.48 1.45 6.45
CA VAL A 505 28.20 1.67 7.14
C VAL A 505 28.33 1.29 8.61
N SER A 506 27.84 2.15 9.50
CA SER A 506 27.78 1.83 10.93
C SER A 506 26.66 0.83 11.22
N LYS A 507 26.84 -0.02 12.23
CA LYS A 507 25.87 -1.06 12.61
C LYS A 507 24.45 -0.51 12.89
N GLY A 508 24.34 0.72 13.41
CA GLY A 508 23.06 1.38 13.67
C GLY A 508 22.35 1.95 12.42
N ASN A 509 23.07 2.05 11.30
CA ASN A 509 22.57 2.62 10.03
C ASN A 509 22.41 1.56 8.93
N LEU A 510 22.40 0.28 9.30
CA LEU A 510 22.20 -0.82 8.36
C LEU A 510 20.86 -0.71 7.67
N GLN A 511 20.88 -0.78 6.34
CA GLN A 511 19.73 -0.84 5.47
C GLN A 511 19.71 -2.19 4.74
N PRO A 512 18.54 -2.78 4.45
CA PRO A 512 18.46 -3.99 3.67
C PRO A 512 19.32 -3.88 2.40
N GLY A 513 20.14 -4.89 2.13
CA GLY A 513 21.14 -4.93 1.06
C GLY A 513 22.57 -4.60 1.48
N ASP A 514 22.78 -3.99 2.65
CA ASP A 514 24.13 -3.79 3.17
C ASP A 514 24.80 -5.13 3.49
N LEU A 515 26.10 -5.24 3.23
CA LEU A 515 26.88 -6.42 3.57
C LEU A 515 27.37 -6.30 5.01
N VAL A 516 27.19 -7.38 5.76
CA VAL A 516 27.64 -7.51 7.15
C VAL A 516 28.74 -8.56 7.21
N PHE A 517 29.86 -8.20 7.82
CA PHE A 517 31.06 -9.03 7.87
C PHE A 517 31.36 -9.45 9.30
N PHE A 518 31.94 -10.63 9.46
CA PHE A 518 32.19 -11.22 10.78
C PHE A 518 33.60 -11.80 10.90
N GLY A 519 34.15 -11.66 12.11
CA GLY A 519 35.48 -12.08 12.52
C GLY A 519 36.13 -11.07 13.46
N LYS A 520 36.86 -11.51 14.49
CA LYS A 520 37.51 -10.60 15.46
C LYS A 520 38.71 -9.88 14.85
N SER A 521 39.72 -10.64 14.41
CA SER A 521 40.97 -10.09 13.86
C SER A 521 41.04 -10.13 12.33
N LYS A 522 40.37 -11.11 11.72
CA LYS A 522 40.28 -11.28 10.26
C LYS A 522 38.85 -11.65 9.89
N VAL A 523 38.33 -11.04 8.81
CA VAL A 523 37.01 -11.37 8.27
C VAL A 523 37.05 -12.77 7.68
N HIS A 524 36.22 -13.67 8.20
CA HIS A 524 36.06 -15.04 7.72
C HIS A 524 34.68 -15.30 7.10
N HIS A 525 33.70 -14.44 7.38
CA HIS A 525 32.32 -14.64 6.95
C HIS A 525 31.64 -13.33 6.51
N VAL A 526 30.70 -13.44 5.57
CA VAL A 526 29.87 -12.34 5.08
C VAL A 526 28.43 -12.80 4.93
N GLY A 527 27.50 -11.85 5.10
CA GLY A 527 26.12 -11.99 4.66
C GLY A 527 25.53 -10.66 4.26
N MET A 528 24.27 -10.67 3.83
CA MET A 528 23.55 -9.47 3.42
C MET A 528 22.44 -9.17 4.42
N TYR A 529 22.41 -7.95 4.95
CA TYR A 529 21.37 -7.49 5.86
C TYR A 529 20.01 -7.44 5.14
N VAL A 530 18.96 -7.96 5.77
CA VAL A 530 17.61 -8.05 5.17
C VAL A 530 16.56 -7.22 5.92
N GLY A 531 16.99 -6.42 6.89
CA GLY A 531 16.10 -5.67 7.78
C GLY A 531 15.83 -6.40 9.09
N GLY A 532 15.19 -5.73 10.06
CA GLY A 532 14.75 -6.34 11.31
C GLY A 532 15.85 -6.96 12.19
N GLY A 533 17.11 -6.53 12.05
CA GLY A 533 18.22 -7.16 12.76
C GLY A 533 18.67 -8.51 12.16
N GLN A 534 18.22 -8.87 10.96
CA GLN A 534 18.49 -10.15 10.32
C GLN A 534 19.40 -10.03 9.10
N TYR A 535 20.07 -11.12 8.72
CA TYR A 535 20.91 -11.21 7.53
C TYR A 535 20.79 -12.58 6.86
N ILE A 536 20.89 -12.62 5.53
CA ILE A 536 20.94 -13.84 4.73
C ILE A 536 22.39 -14.22 4.42
N HIS A 537 22.71 -15.51 4.52
CA HIS A 537 24.07 -16.02 4.29
C HIS A 537 24.08 -17.50 3.90
N ALA A 538 25.18 -17.96 3.32
CA ALA A 538 25.55 -19.36 3.20
C ALA A 538 26.57 -19.69 4.33
N PRO A 539 26.17 -20.40 5.40
CA PRO A 539 26.95 -20.52 6.64
C PRO A 539 28.21 -21.38 6.55
N GLN A 540 28.07 -22.67 6.27
CA GLN A 540 29.15 -23.67 6.34
C GLN A 540 28.73 -25.01 5.69
N THR A 541 29.70 -25.90 5.46
CA THR A 541 29.46 -27.25 4.92
C THR A 541 28.44 -28.01 5.74
N GLY A 542 27.50 -28.67 5.06
CA GLY A 542 26.40 -29.43 5.68
C GLY A 542 25.16 -28.60 6.02
N ASP A 543 25.13 -27.33 5.63
CA ASP A 543 24.04 -26.39 5.91
C ASP A 543 23.63 -25.65 4.62
N VAL A 544 22.57 -24.84 4.69
CA VAL A 544 21.93 -24.19 3.53
C VAL A 544 21.94 -22.67 3.63
N VAL A 545 21.72 -22.00 2.51
CA VAL A 545 21.43 -20.56 2.50
C VAL A 545 20.20 -20.29 3.35
N LYS A 546 20.35 -19.46 4.38
CA LYS A 546 19.31 -19.17 5.37
C LYS A 546 19.39 -17.75 5.90
N ILE A 547 18.33 -17.30 6.56
CA ILE A 547 18.29 -16.04 7.29
C ILE A 547 18.59 -16.31 8.77
N SER A 548 19.52 -15.52 9.33
CA SER A 548 19.94 -15.60 10.72
C SER A 548 19.83 -14.22 11.39
N SER A 549 19.70 -14.20 12.72
CA SER A 549 19.72 -12.94 13.48
C SER A 549 21.15 -12.43 13.67
N LEU A 550 21.39 -11.13 13.48
CA LEU A 550 22.67 -10.48 13.83
C LEU A 550 22.99 -10.60 15.33
N SER A 551 21.97 -10.66 16.20
CA SER A 551 22.18 -10.83 17.64
C SER A 551 22.73 -12.19 18.03
N SER A 552 22.61 -13.20 17.14
CA SER A 552 23.17 -14.54 17.38
C SER A 552 24.70 -14.62 17.23
N ARG A 553 25.35 -13.53 16.79
CA ARG A 553 26.78 -13.47 16.47
C ARG A 553 27.46 -12.37 17.29
N GLY A 554 28.41 -12.76 18.14
CA GLY A 554 29.24 -11.83 18.92
C GLY A 554 30.46 -11.26 18.18
N ASP A 555 30.71 -11.67 16.95
CA ASP A 555 31.92 -11.37 16.17
C ASP A 555 31.67 -10.44 14.97
N PHE A 556 30.65 -9.56 15.04
CA PHE A 556 30.44 -8.54 14.02
C PHE A 556 31.70 -7.68 13.84
N HIS A 557 32.20 -7.59 12.61
CA HIS A 557 33.44 -6.88 12.30
C HIS A 557 33.14 -5.48 11.74
N ASN A 558 32.51 -5.40 10.58
CA ASN A 558 32.12 -4.15 9.93
C ASN A 558 30.95 -4.37 8.95
N ALA A 559 30.47 -3.29 8.33
CA ALA A 559 29.48 -3.37 7.26
C ALA A 559 29.82 -2.45 6.08
N ARG A 560 29.39 -2.86 4.88
CA ARG A 560 29.62 -2.13 3.62
C ARG A 560 28.35 -2.00 2.81
N ARG A 561 28.17 -0.85 2.19
CA ARG A 561 27.17 -0.61 1.15
C ARG A 561 27.85 -0.62 -0.22
N PHE A 562 27.44 -1.56 -1.06
CA PHE A 562 27.94 -1.70 -2.43
C PHE A 562 26.90 -1.28 -3.49
N LEU A 563 25.71 -0.87 -3.03
CA LEU A 563 24.61 -0.40 -3.88
C LEU A 563 24.60 1.11 -4.00
#